data_AF-A0A7W1HD01-F1
#
_entry.id   AF-A0A7W1HD01-F1
#
_cell.length_a   1.000
_cell.length_b   1.000
_cell.length_c   1.000
_cell.angle_alpha   90.00
_cell.angle_beta   90.00
_cell.angle_gamma   90.00
#
_symmetry.space_group_name_H-M   'P 1'
#
loop_
_entity.id
_entity.type
_entity.pdbx_description
1 polymer ?
#
loop_
_entity_poly.entity_id
_entity_poly.type
_entity_poly.pdbx_seq_one_letter_code
_entity_poly.pdbx_strand_id
1 'polypeptide(L)'
;MGSTAARSYSAEEKRKATERAMEVGAALAGGELGIPTGTLSCWVFQARKKVISTAKAEAAVPDPVPTPSRRARVAKVYTPTQIAQALERVAAIGVRPAATELGISRTTLREWERKVARAAKGEGPAPTSGPDPKTVEDRR
;
A
#
# COMPACT_ATOMS: atom_id res chain seq x y z
N MET A 1 -12.44 2.82 -34.70
CA MET A 1 -12.85 2.57 -33.29
C MET A 1 -13.26 3.90 -32.69
N GLY A 2 -14.57 4.15 -32.54
CA GLY A 2 -15.08 5.43 -32.04
C GLY A 2 -14.76 5.57 -30.55
N SER A 3 -14.12 6.67 -30.17
CA SER A 3 -13.95 7.04 -28.76
C SER A 3 -15.34 7.19 -28.15
N THR A 4 -15.72 6.28 -27.25
CA THR A 4 -17.00 6.39 -26.53
C THR A 4 -16.83 7.54 -25.55
N ALA A 5 -17.45 8.68 -25.84
CA ALA A 5 -17.50 9.80 -24.91
C ALA A 5 -17.89 9.28 -23.52
N ALA A 6 -17.14 9.68 -22.49
CA ALA A 6 -17.43 9.26 -21.13
C ALA A 6 -18.86 9.69 -20.79
N ARG A 7 -19.75 8.71 -20.56
CA ARG A 7 -21.12 9.00 -20.10
C ARG A 7 -21.01 9.68 -18.73
N SER A 8 -21.42 10.93 -18.67
CA SER A 8 -21.54 11.68 -17.43
C SER A 8 -22.89 11.34 -16.79
N TYR A 9 -22.85 10.63 -15.67
CA TYR A 9 -24.05 10.31 -14.91
C TYR A 9 -24.31 11.38 -13.85
N SER A 10 -25.54 11.86 -13.77
CA SER A 10 -25.99 12.83 -12.78
C SER A 10 -25.97 12.22 -11.37
N ALA A 11 -25.99 13.06 -10.34
CA ALA A 11 -26.04 12.59 -8.96
C ALA A 11 -27.34 11.83 -8.65
N GLU A 12 -28.44 12.22 -9.29
CA GLU A 12 -29.75 11.57 -9.14
C GLU A 12 -29.77 10.19 -9.82
N GLU A 13 -29.21 10.09 -11.02
CA GLU A 13 -29.06 8.82 -11.74
C GLU A 13 -28.22 7.82 -10.93
N LYS A 14 -27.12 8.30 -10.33
CA LYS A 14 -26.28 7.47 -9.45
C LYS A 14 -27.07 6.94 -8.26
N ARG A 15 -27.86 7.78 -7.60
CA ARG A 15 -28.68 7.38 -6.43
C ARG A 15 -29.71 6.32 -6.82
N LYS A 16 -30.54 6.61 -7.83
CA LYS A 16 -31.58 5.70 -8.32
C LYS A 16 -30.98 4.36 -8.76
N ALA A 17 -29.82 4.40 -9.42
CA ALA A 17 -29.16 3.19 -9.86
C ALA A 17 -28.52 2.38 -8.71
N THR A 18 -28.00 3.04 -7.68
CA THR A 18 -27.52 2.34 -6.48
C THR A 18 -28.65 1.72 -5.66
N GLU A 19 -29.80 2.40 -5.54
CA GLU A 19 -30.99 1.86 -4.86
C GLU A 19 -31.51 0.62 -5.58
N ARG A 20 -31.73 0.75 -6.90
CA ARG A 20 -32.18 -0.38 -7.72
C ARG A 20 -31.19 -1.55 -7.69
N ALA A 21 -29.88 -1.26 -7.73
CA ALA A 21 -28.86 -2.30 -7.63
C ALA A 21 -28.79 -2.97 -6.24
N MET A 22 -29.27 -2.34 -5.17
CA MET A 22 -29.40 -2.99 -3.85
C MET A 22 -30.64 -3.89 -3.78
N GLU A 23 -31.71 -3.57 -4.53
CA GLU A 23 -32.94 -4.38 -4.60
C GLU A 23 -32.79 -5.62 -5.48
N VAL A 24 -32.34 -5.44 -6.73
CA VAL A 24 -32.32 -6.52 -7.75
C VAL A 24 -30.92 -7.00 -8.12
N GLY A 25 -29.88 -6.36 -7.59
CA GLY A 25 -28.49 -6.66 -7.91
C GLY A 25 -27.94 -5.84 -9.09
N ALA A 26 -26.63 -5.61 -9.08
CA ALA A 26 -25.95 -4.70 -10.02
C ALA A 26 -26.01 -5.16 -11.49
N ALA A 27 -26.15 -6.46 -11.75
CA ALA A 27 -26.23 -7.00 -13.11
C ALA A 27 -27.58 -6.68 -13.77
N LEU A 28 -28.69 -6.96 -13.08
CA LEU A 28 -30.05 -6.67 -13.56
C LEU A 28 -30.31 -5.16 -13.63
N ALA A 29 -29.92 -4.42 -12.59
CA ALA A 29 -30.03 -2.96 -12.57
C ALA A 29 -29.21 -2.30 -13.70
N GLY A 30 -28.06 -2.86 -14.06
CA GLY A 30 -27.24 -2.38 -15.18
C GLY A 30 -27.92 -2.58 -16.53
N GLY A 31 -28.59 -3.72 -16.71
CA GLY A 31 -29.39 -4.00 -17.91
C GLY A 31 -30.59 -3.05 -18.03
N GLU A 32 -31.33 -2.83 -16.94
CA GLU A 32 -32.52 -1.96 -16.92
C GLU A 32 -32.19 -0.49 -17.18
N LEU A 33 -31.08 0.01 -16.61
CA LEU A 33 -30.72 1.43 -16.65
C LEU A 33 -29.69 1.76 -17.75
N GLY A 34 -29.23 0.76 -18.50
CA GLY A 34 -28.20 0.94 -19.53
C GLY A 34 -26.84 1.39 -18.97
N ILE A 35 -26.58 1.13 -17.68
CA ILE A 35 -25.34 1.49 -16.99
C ILE A 35 -24.43 0.27 -16.93
N PRO A 36 -23.13 0.39 -17.27
CA PRO A 36 -22.20 -0.72 -17.17
C PRO A 36 -22.16 -1.32 -15.75
N THR A 37 -22.26 -2.65 -15.66
CA THR A 37 -22.32 -3.40 -14.39
C THR A 37 -21.14 -3.09 -13.47
N GLY A 38 -19.94 -2.90 -14.03
CA GLY A 38 -18.74 -2.53 -13.26
C GLY A 38 -18.85 -1.15 -12.61
N THR A 39 -19.47 -0.20 -13.30
CA THR A 39 -19.74 1.15 -12.78
C THR A 39 -20.74 1.10 -11.62
N LEU A 40 -21.84 0.36 -11.79
CA LEU A 40 -22.83 0.20 -10.71
C LEU A 40 -22.26 -0.53 -9.49
N SER A 41 -21.50 -1.60 -9.72
CA SER A 41 -20.83 -2.33 -8.64
C SER A 41 -19.90 -1.44 -7.84
N CYS A 42 -19.15 -0.56 -8.52
CA CYS A 42 -18.28 0.42 -7.87
C CYS A 42 -19.08 1.43 -7.03
N TRP A 43 -20.19 1.95 -7.54
CA TRP A 43 -21.04 2.90 -6.79
C TRP A 43 -21.72 2.25 -5.58
N VAL A 44 -22.24 1.03 -5.71
CA VAL A 44 -22.83 0.28 -4.59
C VAL A 44 -21.79 0.01 -3.51
N PHE A 45 -20.57 -0.38 -3.89
CA PHE A 45 -19.47 -0.55 -2.95
C PHE A 45 -19.13 0.74 -2.20
N GLN A 46 -19.02 1.86 -2.92
CA GLN A 46 -18.75 3.16 -2.30
C GLN A 46 -19.89 3.61 -1.37
N ALA A 47 -21.14 3.39 -1.76
CA ALA A 47 -22.31 3.68 -0.94
C ALA A 47 -22.28 2.86 0.37
N ARG A 48 -22.03 1.55 0.28
CA ARG A 48 -21.88 0.68 1.47
C ARG A 48 -20.72 1.10 2.36
N LYS A 49 -19.57 1.40 1.77
CA LYS A 49 -18.39 1.88 2.50
C LYS A 49 -18.68 3.19 3.24
N LYS A 50 -19.42 4.12 2.61
CA LYS A 50 -19.84 5.38 3.21
C LYS A 50 -20.77 5.12 4.40
N VAL A 51 -21.79 4.28 4.24
CA VAL A 51 -22.70 3.90 5.34
C VAL A 51 -21.92 3.28 6.51
N ILE A 52 -20.99 2.36 6.25
CA ILE A 52 -20.14 1.77 7.29
C ILE A 52 -19.28 2.83 7.98
N SER A 53 -18.70 3.77 7.24
CA SER A 53 -17.89 4.84 7.82
C SER A 53 -18.72 5.84 8.64
N THR A 54 -19.94 6.17 8.20
CA THR A 54 -20.86 7.07 8.90
C THR A 54 -21.40 6.38 10.16
N ALA A 55 -21.82 5.12 10.08
CA ALA A 55 -22.21 4.33 11.25
C ALA A 55 -21.07 4.20 12.26
N LYS A 56 -19.82 4.04 11.79
CA LYS A 56 -18.63 4.04 12.66
C LYS A 56 -18.34 5.39 13.31
N ALA A 57 -18.71 6.49 12.65
CA ALA A 57 -18.56 7.84 13.20
C ALA A 57 -19.68 8.20 14.19
N GLU A 58 -20.90 7.72 13.94
CA GLU A 58 -22.08 7.99 14.78
C GLU A 58 -22.12 7.09 16.03
N ALA A 59 -21.55 5.89 15.96
CA ALA A 59 -21.36 5.01 17.12
C ALA A 59 -20.19 5.41 18.04
N ALA A 60 -19.55 6.57 17.83
CA ALA A 60 -18.41 7.01 18.62
C ALA A 60 -18.83 7.76 19.91
N VAL A 61 -19.24 7.00 20.92
CA VAL A 61 -19.08 7.34 22.36
C VAL A 61 -17.90 6.48 22.88
N PRO A 62 -17.01 7.00 23.75
CA PRO A 62 -15.60 6.64 23.71
C PRO A 62 -15.31 5.33 24.44
N ASP A 63 -14.92 4.32 23.67
CA ASP A 63 -13.61 3.68 23.81
C ASP A 63 -13.41 2.80 22.58
N PRO A 64 -12.42 3.09 21.71
CA PRO A 64 -12.13 2.19 20.61
C PRO A 64 -11.52 0.92 21.19
N VAL A 65 -12.33 -0.12 21.40
CA VAL A 65 -11.81 -1.48 21.55
C VAL A 65 -10.95 -1.73 20.31
N PRO A 66 -9.63 -1.92 20.45
CA PRO A 66 -8.76 -2.05 19.30
C PRO A 66 -9.15 -3.31 18.53
N THR A 67 -9.81 -3.14 17.39
CA THR A 67 -9.89 -4.20 16.38
C THR A 67 -8.48 -4.75 16.16
N PRO A 68 -8.27 -6.08 16.12
CA PRO A 68 -6.94 -6.65 15.94
C PRO A 68 -6.41 -6.20 14.58
N SER A 69 -5.62 -5.14 14.61
CA SER A 69 -4.80 -4.70 13.50
C SER A 69 -3.96 -5.89 13.10
N ARG A 70 -4.07 -6.32 11.84
CA ARG A 70 -3.24 -7.38 11.29
C ARG A 70 -1.80 -6.96 11.55
N ARG A 71 -1.12 -7.63 12.49
CA ARG A 71 0.22 -7.25 12.96
C ARG A 71 1.06 -6.90 11.73
N ALA A 72 1.49 -5.65 11.64
CA ALA A 72 2.31 -5.20 10.53
C ALA A 72 3.49 -6.15 10.47
N ARG A 73 3.66 -6.85 9.35
CA ARG A 73 4.74 -7.82 9.19
C ARG A 73 6.04 -7.01 9.30
N VAL A 74 6.73 -7.12 10.43
CA VAL A 74 7.91 -6.30 10.73
C VAL A 74 8.93 -6.57 9.62
N ALA A 75 9.35 -5.50 8.94
CA ALA A 75 10.35 -5.61 7.88
C ALA A 75 11.64 -6.22 8.48
N LYS A 76 12.31 -7.06 7.71
CA LYS A 76 13.55 -7.71 8.14
C LYS A 76 14.57 -6.63 8.52
N VAL A 77 15.01 -6.62 9.78
CA VAL A 77 15.98 -5.64 10.28
C VAL A 77 17.38 -6.14 9.93
N TYR A 78 18.17 -5.30 9.28
CA TYR A 78 19.54 -5.60 8.90
C TYR A 78 20.51 -4.95 9.88
N THR A 79 21.53 -5.69 10.30
CA THR A 79 22.58 -5.15 11.17
C THR A 79 23.54 -4.26 10.38
N PRO A 80 24.25 -3.31 11.02
CA PRO A 80 25.26 -2.50 10.35
C PRO A 80 26.32 -3.32 9.60
N THR A 81 26.74 -4.46 10.17
CA THR A 81 27.68 -5.40 9.54
C THR A 81 27.11 -6.03 8.28
N GLN A 82 25.82 -6.43 8.29
CA GLN A 82 25.16 -6.97 7.10
C GLN A 82 25.03 -5.92 5.99
N ILE A 83 24.76 -4.67 6.36
CA ILE A 83 24.69 -3.55 5.41
C ILE A 83 26.06 -3.32 4.78
N ALA A 84 27.14 -3.33 5.58
CA ALA A 84 28.50 -3.18 5.08
C ALA A 84 28.89 -4.30 4.10
N GLN A 85 28.67 -5.56 4.48
CA GLN A 85 28.92 -6.72 3.61
C GLN A 85 28.11 -6.64 2.31
N ALA A 86 26.85 -6.20 2.39
CA ALA A 86 26.02 -6.03 1.21
C ALA A 86 26.56 -4.95 0.27
N LEU A 87 27.04 -3.82 0.80
CA LEU A 87 27.63 -2.74 0.00
C LEU A 87 28.95 -3.15 -0.65
N GLU A 88 29.80 -3.90 0.05
CA GLU A 88 31.03 -4.48 -0.51
C GLU A 88 30.72 -5.44 -1.66
N ARG A 89 29.73 -6.32 -1.49
CA ARG A 89 29.28 -7.21 -2.57
C ARG A 89 28.69 -6.45 -3.74
N VAL A 90 27.90 -5.41 -3.48
CA VAL A 90 27.35 -4.56 -4.54
C VAL A 90 28.47 -3.87 -5.34
N ALA A 91 29.54 -3.42 -4.69
CA ALA A 91 30.69 -2.85 -5.37
C ALA A 91 31.46 -3.88 -6.23
N ALA A 92 31.51 -5.14 -5.80
CA ALA A 92 32.22 -6.21 -6.49
C ALA A 92 31.47 -6.78 -7.72
N ILE A 93 30.18 -7.07 -7.57
CA ILE A 93 29.39 -7.81 -8.58
C ILE A 93 28.19 -7.00 -9.11
N GLY A 94 27.82 -5.90 -8.47
CA GLY A 94 26.68 -5.07 -8.82
C GLY A 94 25.38 -5.44 -8.08
N VAL A 95 24.41 -4.52 -8.10
CA VAL A 95 23.16 -4.59 -7.29
C VAL A 95 22.29 -5.82 -7.58
N ARG A 96 22.12 -6.19 -8.85
CA ARG A 96 21.23 -7.31 -9.24
C ARG A 96 21.76 -8.68 -8.79
N PRO A 97 23.02 -9.05 -9.09
CA PRO A 97 23.56 -10.32 -8.61
C PRO A 97 23.72 -10.33 -7.09
N ALA A 98 24.15 -9.23 -6.46
CA ALA A 98 24.26 -9.15 -4.99
C ALA A 98 22.90 -9.33 -4.28
N ALA A 99 21.82 -8.77 -4.82
CA ALA A 99 20.46 -8.98 -4.29
C ALA A 99 20.05 -10.47 -4.30
N THR A 100 20.49 -11.19 -5.34
CA THR A 100 20.16 -12.61 -5.51
C THR A 100 20.99 -13.47 -4.57
N GLU A 101 22.30 -13.18 -4.45
CA GLU A 101 23.22 -13.91 -3.55
C GLU A 101 22.85 -13.72 -2.07
N LEU A 102 22.53 -12.49 -1.66
CA LEU A 102 22.27 -12.15 -0.26
C LEU A 102 20.80 -12.29 0.16
N GLY A 103 19.90 -12.50 -0.80
CA GLY A 103 18.45 -12.55 -0.55
C GLY A 103 17.87 -11.20 -0.07
N ILE A 104 18.56 -10.09 -0.34
CA ILE A 104 18.15 -8.74 0.01
C ILE A 104 17.42 -8.10 -1.17
N SER A 105 16.34 -7.36 -0.92
CA SER A 105 15.64 -6.66 -2.01
C SER A 105 16.56 -5.66 -2.71
N ARG A 106 16.51 -5.65 -4.05
CA ARG A 106 17.21 -4.67 -4.91
C ARG A 106 16.92 -3.23 -4.51
N THR A 107 15.70 -2.94 -4.05
CA THR A 107 15.31 -1.58 -3.62
C THR A 107 16.06 -1.16 -2.37
N THR A 108 16.23 -2.08 -1.41
CA THR A 108 16.97 -1.86 -0.17
C THR A 108 18.45 -1.60 -0.44
N LEU A 109 19.08 -2.40 -1.31
CA LEU A 109 20.49 -2.19 -1.68
C LEU A 109 20.73 -0.82 -2.32
N ARG A 110 19.88 -0.41 -3.27
CA ARG A 110 19.96 0.94 -3.90
C ARG A 110 19.74 2.07 -2.92
N GLU A 111 18.89 1.86 -1.92
CA GLU A 111 18.66 2.86 -0.87
C GLU A 111 19.90 3.04 0.00
N TRP A 112 20.59 1.95 0.35
CA TRP A 112 21.85 2.01 1.09
C TRP A 112 22.96 2.68 0.28
N GLU A 113 23.14 2.34 -1.00
CA GLU A 113 24.09 3.06 -1.88
C GLU A 113 23.82 4.56 -1.90
N ARG A 114 22.55 4.96 -2.05
CA ARG A 114 22.15 6.38 -2.05
C ARG A 114 22.47 7.05 -0.72
N LYS A 115 22.24 6.37 0.40
CA LYS A 115 22.53 6.89 1.75
C LYS A 115 24.03 7.04 1.98
N VAL A 116 24.85 6.09 1.53
CA VAL A 116 26.32 6.20 1.57
C VAL A 116 26.80 7.37 0.71
N ALA A 117 26.29 7.51 -0.51
CA ALA A 117 26.65 8.61 -1.40
C ALA A 117 26.27 9.99 -0.82
N ARG A 118 25.15 10.08 -0.09
CA ARG A 118 24.76 11.30 0.64
C ARG A 118 25.65 11.56 1.84
N ALA A 119 25.96 10.54 2.63
CA ALA A 119 26.87 10.65 3.76
C ALA A 119 28.28 11.10 3.32
N ALA A 120 28.79 10.60 2.19
CA ALA A 120 30.04 11.04 1.59
C ALA A 120 30.04 12.52 1.17
N LYS A 121 28.86 13.09 0.89
CA LYS A 121 28.65 14.51 0.61
C LYS A 121 28.38 15.36 1.85
N GLY A 122 28.32 14.74 3.04
CA GLY A 122 27.95 15.41 4.29
C GLY A 122 26.45 15.59 4.51
N GLU A 123 25.59 15.04 3.65
CA GLU A 123 24.13 15.24 3.66
C GLU A 123 23.38 14.11 4.39
N GLY A 124 23.80 13.80 5.62
CA GLY A 124 23.04 12.95 6.55
C GLY A 124 23.77 11.70 7.06
N PRO A 125 23.11 10.90 7.93
CA PRO A 125 23.72 9.79 8.64
C PRO A 125 23.97 8.59 7.70
N ALA A 126 25.14 7.98 7.83
CA ALA A 126 25.50 6.80 7.06
C ALA A 126 24.61 5.59 7.46
N PRO A 127 24.23 4.73 6.50
CA PRO A 127 23.40 3.56 6.78
C PRO A 127 24.13 2.50 7.63
N THR A 128 25.44 2.62 7.79
CA THR A 128 26.29 1.83 8.69
C THR A 128 26.42 2.42 10.09
N SER A 129 25.86 3.61 10.35
CA SER A 129 25.86 4.27 11.67
C SER A 129 24.58 4.01 12.49
N GLY A 130 23.82 2.98 12.12
CA GLY A 130 22.64 2.54 12.88
C GLY A 130 23.00 1.86 14.21
N PRO A 131 22.00 1.65 15.10
CA PRO A 131 22.21 1.27 16.50
C PRO A 131 22.98 -0.04 16.66
N ASP A 132 23.69 -0.13 17.79
CA ASP A 132 24.63 -1.17 18.20
C ASP A 132 24.12 -2.60 17.89
N PRO A 133 24.93 -3.49 17.28
CA PRO A 133 24.54 -4.83 16.83
C PRO A 133 23.78 -5.67 17.86
N LYS A 134 24.05 -5.45 19.16
CA LYS A 134 23.39 -6.15 20.27
C LYS A 134 21.88 -5.88 20.36
N THR A 135 21.40 -4.75 19.84
CA THR A 135 19.97 -4.36 19.93
C THR A 135 19.10 -5.02 18.85
N VAL A 136 19.73 -5.56 17.79
CA VAL A 136 19.02 -6.12 16.62
C VAL A 136 18.91 -7.65 16.70
N GLU A 137 19.86 -8.32 17.36
CA GLU A 137 19.80 -9.77 17.56
C GLU A 137 18.64 -10.20 18.46
N ASP A 138 18.25 -9.38 19.45
CA ASP A 138 17.11 -9.62 20.36
C ASP A 138 15.73 -9.53 19.67
N ARG A 139 15.66 -9.07 18.42
CA ARG A 139 14.40 -8.93 17.65
C ARG A 139 14.29 -9.90 16.46
N ARG A 140 15.21 -10.85 16.33
CA ARG A 140 15.21 -11.85 15.24
C ARG A 140 14.11 -12.90 15.39
#